data_AF-A0A522L5T0-F1
#
_entry.id   AF-A0A522L5T0-F1
#
_cell.length_a   1.000
_cell.length_b   1.000
_cell.length_c   1.000
_cell.angle_alpha   90.00
_cell.angle_beta   90.00
_cell.angle_gamma   90.00
#
_symmetry.space_group_name_H-M   'P 1'
#
loop_
_entity.id
_entity.type
_entity.pdbx_description
1 polymer ?
#
loop_
_entity_poly.entity_id
_entity_poly.type
_entity_poly.pdbx_seq_one_letter_code
_entity_poly.pdbx_strand_id
1 'polypeptide(L)'
;MMPLQRWLRGAVPATPVELAAALWSFAYFFALLAGYYVLRPLRDQMGIAGGIRALPWLFTATFVTLLVAQPLYGALVARLPRERFIPVVYHFFVINLAAFWLLLTLHIAPVLIARVFFVWVSVFNLFAVAVFWSFMADLFTSEQGKRLFGFIGAGGTAGGLLGPVITIVLSVPLGPANLLIVAIVFLEIAVFCVYRLERSVGTPQG
;
A
#
# COMPACT_ATOMS: atom_id res chain seq x y z
N MET A 1 33.17 3.06 4.82
CA MET A 1 31.78 3.19 5.32
C MET A 1 31.39 4.65 5.64
N MET A 2 31.92 5.67 4.93
CA MET A 2 31.67 7.11 5.22
C MET A 2 31.10 7.99 4.07
N PRO A 3 31.02 7.61 2.78
CA PRO A 3 30.49 8.52 1.75
C PRO A 3 28.95 8.55 1.67
N LEU A 4 28.27 7.48 2.10
CA LEU A 4 26.82 7.35 1.96
C LEU A 4 26.04 8.29 2.92
N GLN A 5 26.59 8.56 4.10
CA GLN A 5 25.97 9.45 5.10
C GLN A 5 25.95 10.93 4.68
N ARG A 6 26.93 11.39 3.87
CA ARG A 6 26.96 12.80 3.41
C ARG A 6 25.92 13.08 2.34
N TRP A 7 25.68 12.13 1.43
CA TRP A 7 24.63 12.24 0.41
C TRP A 7 23.22 12.23 1.02
N LEU A 8 23.00 11.39 2.04
CA LEU A 8 21.71 11.35 2.75
C LEU A 8 21.40 12.66 3.50
N ARG A 9 22.40 13.37 4.03
CA ARG A 9 22.21 14.69 4.68
C ARG A 9 21.93 15.83 3.71
N GLY A 10 22.33 15.68 2.43
CA GLY A 10 22.04 16.68 1.39
C GLY A 10 20.65 16.56 0.78
N ALA A 11 20.12 15.33 0.70
CA ALA A 11 18.80 15.05 0.12
C ALA A 11 17.65 15.06 1.15
N VAL A 12 17.95 14.82 2.43
CA VAL A 12 16.94 14.76 3.49
C VAL A 12 17.22 15.84 4.53
N PRO A 13 16.38 16.87 4.65
CA PRO A 13 16.46 17.85 5.73
C PRO A 13 15.88 17.22 7.01
N ALA A 14 16.50 16.15 7.51
CA ALA A 14 16.14 15.45 8.75
C ALA A 14 17.27 15.55 9.77
N THR A 15 16.93 15.68 11.05
CA THR A 15 17.91 15.43 12.13
C THR A 15 18.32 13.95 12.14
N PRO A 16 19.49 13.58 12.70
CA PRO A 16 19.95 12.18 12.72
C PRO A 16 18.96 11.22 13.40
N VAL A 17 18.15 11.74 14.33
CA VAL A 17 17.08 11.01 15.03
C VAL A 17 15.87 10.80 14.12
N GLU A 18 15.49 11.81 13.32
CA GLU A 18 14.37 11.74 12.37
C GLU A 18 14.71 10.96 11.09
N LEU A 19 16.00 10.83 10.75
CA LEU A 19 16.43 10.19 9.50
C LEU A 19 15.99 8.71 9.44
N ALA A 20 16.10 7.99 10.57
CA ALA A 20 15.64 6.61 10.64
C ALA A 20 14.13 6.52 10.40
N ALA A 21 13.36 7.39 11.07
CA ALA A 21 11.90 7.44 10.90
C ALA A 21 11.51 7.78 9.45
N ALA A 22 12.15 8.79 8.86
CA ALA A 22 11.91 9.21 7.48
C ALA A 22 12.25 8.12 6.45
N LEU A 23 13.34 7.36 6.65
CA LEU A 23 13.71 6.25 5.77
C LEU A 23 12.73 5.07 5.88
N TRP A 24 12.29 4.74 7.09
CA TRP A 24 11.26 3.70 7.27
C TRP A 24 9.91 4.15 6.70
N SER A 25 9.51 5.41 6.86
CA SER A 25 8.31 5.99 6.23
C SER A 25 8.41 5.96 4.70
N PHE A 26 9.59 6.28 4.15
CA PHE A 26 9.87 6.17 2.71
C PHE A 26 9.72 4.74 2.22
N ALA A 27 10.39 3.79 2.88
CA ALA A 27 10.35 2.37 2.52
C ALA A 27 8.93 1.80 2.65
N TYR A 28 8.21 2.23 3.69
CA TYR A 28 6.81 1.89 3.92
C TYR A 28 5.91 2.36 2.77
N PHE A 29 5.97 3.64 2.40
CA PHE A 29 5.14 4.16 1.30
C PHE A 29 5.52 3.57 -0.05
N PHE A 30 6.82 3.36 -0.26
CA PHE A 30 7.36 2.70 -1.42
C PHE A 30 6.80 1.28 -1.58
N ALA A 31 6.90 0.45 -0.54
CA ALA A 31 6.43 -0.93 -0.58
C ALA A 31 4.91 -1.00 -0.77
N LEU A 32 4.18 -0.13 -0.06
CA LEU A 32 2.73 -0.04 -0.15
C LEU A 32 2.27 0.30 -1.58
N LEU A 33 2.86 1.34 -2.17
CA LEU A 33 2.49 1.76 -3.52
C LEU A 33 3.00 0.76 -4.56
N ALA A 34 4.21 0.21 -4.41
CA ALA A 34 4.69 -0.85 -5.29
C ALA A 34 3.71 -2.04 -5.33
N GLY A 35 3.25 -2.52 -4.16
CA GLY A 35 2.24 -3.57 -4.08
C GLY A 35 0.92 -3.19 -4.76
N TYR A 36 0.40 -2.00 -4.49
CA TYR A 36 -0.82 -1.50 -5.16
C TYR A 36 -0.67 -1.40 -6.68
N TYR A 37 0.43 -0.83 -7.16
CA TYR A 37 0.66 -0.65 -8.59
C TYR A 37 1.02 -1.95 -9.30
N VAL A 38 1.43 -3.00 -8.58
CA VAL A 38 1.48 -4.36 -9.13
C VAL A 38 0.07 -4.90 -9.40
N LEU A 39 -0.86 -4.66 -8.47
CA LEU A 39 -2.25 -5.11 -8.57
C LEU A 39 -3.06 -4.31 -9.60
N ARG A 40 -2.70 -3.05 -9.85
CA ARG A 40 -3.47 -2.15 -10.73
C ARG A 40 -3.60 -2.66 -12.18
N PRO A 41 -2.54 -3.07 -12.90
CA PRO A 41 -2.69 -3.64 -14.23
C PRO A 41 -3.53 -4.93 -14.23
N LEU A 42 -3.37 -5.76 -13.21
CA LEU A 42 -4.14 -6.99 -13.05
C LEU A 42 -5.63 -6.69 -12.87
N ARG A 43 -5.95 -5.67 -12.05
CA ARG A 43 -7.29 -5.14 -11.86
C ARG A 43 -7.90 -4.70 -13.18
N ASP A 44 -7.17 -3.87 -13.93
CA ASP A 44 -7.66 -3.29 -15.19
C ASP A 44 -7.86 -4.38 -16.25
N GLN A 45 -6.97 -5.37 -16.32
CA GLN A 45 -7.12 -6.55 -17.19
C GLN A 45 -8.34 -7.40 -16.81
N MET A 46 -8.53 -7.69 -15.51
CA MET A 46 -9.66 -8.48 -15.00
C MET A 46 -11.01 -7.79 -15.23
N GLY A 47 -11.05 -6.46 -15.13
CA GLY A 47 -12.24 -5.67 -15.45
C GLY A 47 -12.69 -5.84 -16.90
N ILE A 48 -11.73 -5.88 -17.83
CA ILE A 48 -12.00 -6.07 -19.27
C ILE A 48 -12.36 -7.53 -19.59
N ALA A 49 -11.67 -8.49 -18.97
CA ALA A 49 -11.90 -9.92 -19.19
C ALA A 49 -13.33 -10.38 -18.83
N GLY A 50 -13.98 -9.72 -17.86
CA GLY A 50 -15.37 -9.98 -17.49
C GLY A 50 -16.45 -9.43 -18.43
N GLY A 51 -16.03 -8.82 -19.55
CA GLY A 51 -16.86 -8.22 -20.59
C GLY A 51 -16.95 -6.69 -20.47
N ILE A 52 -16.62 -5.99 -21.56
CA ILE A 52 -16.56 -4.51 -21.62
C ILE A 52 -17.90 -3.85 -21.25
N ARG A 53 -19.03 -4.53 -21.48
CA ARG A 53 -20.38 -4.02 -21.13
C ARG A 53 -20.59 -3.88 -19.62
N ALA A 54 -19.85 -4.62 -18.81
CA ALA A 54 -19.95 -4.54 -17.34
C ALA A 54 -19.03 -3.46 -16.75
N LEU A 55 -18.08 -2.89 -17.50
CA LEU A 55 -17.15 -1.87 -16.99
C LEU A 55 -17.87 -0.68 -16.34
N PRO A 56 -18.88 -0.05 -16.98
CA PRO A 56 -19.60 1.07 -16.37
C PRO A 56 -20.22 0.68 -15.02
N TRP A 57 -20.79 -0.52 -14.93
CA TRP A 57 -21.36 -1.03 -13.68
C TRP A 57 -20.28 -1.29 -12.61
N LEU A 58 -19.09 -1.77 -12.98
CA LEU A 58 -17.97 -1.92 -12.05
C LEU A 58 -17.48 -0.58 -11.52
N PHE A 59 -17.45 0.47 -12.35
CA PHE A 59 -17.14 1.82 -11.90
C PHE A 59 -18.23 2.37 -10.98
N THR A 60 -19.51 2.15 -11.29
CA THR A 60 -20.62 2.52 -10.38
C THR A 60 -20.53 1.78 -9.05
N ALA A 61 -20.30 0.47 -9.06
CA ALA A 61 -20.11 -0.33 -7.86
C ALA A 61 -18.91 0.15 -7.05
N THR A 62 -17.79 0.47 -7.72
CA THR A 62 -16.61 1.06 -7.07
C THR A 62 -16.95 2.40 -6.44
N PHE A 63 -17.63 3.29 -7.16
CA PHE A 63 -18.05 4.58 -6.64
C PHE A 63 -18.92 4.45 -5.37
N VAL A 64 -19.96 3.62 -5.42
CA VAL A 64 -20.83 3.37 -4.25
C VAL A 64 -20.05 2.74 -3.10
N THR A 65 -19.18 1.77 -3.40
CA THR A 65 -18.37 1.11 -2.37
C THR A 65 -17.41 2.09 -1.72
N LEU A 66 -16.76 2.98 -2.49
CA LEU A 66 -15.89 4.02 -1.94
C LEU A 66 -16.68 5.03 -1.11
N LEU A 67 -17.89 5.41 -1.54
CA LEU A 67 -18.77 6.31 -0.81
C LEU A 67 -19.15 5.76 0.57
N VAL A 68 -19.36 4.44 0.67
CA VAL A 68 -19.64 3.75 1.94
C VAL A 68 -18.36 3.48 2.74
N ALA A 69 -17.26 3.15 2.06
CA ALA A 69 -15.98 2.86 2.70
C ALA A 69 -15.38 4.08 3.39
N GLN A 70 -15.57 5.28 2.83
CA GLN A 70 -15.04 6.53 3.36
C GLN A 70 -15.51 6.83 4.81
N PRO A 71 -16.82 6.86 5.13
CA PRO A 71 -17.28 7.05 6.51
C PRO A 71 -16.94 5.86 7.41
N LEU A 72 -16.95 4.63 6.89
CA LEU A 72 -16.54 3.44 7.64
C LEU A 72 -15.08 3.56 8.10
N TYR A 73 -14.20 3.99 7.21
CA TYR A 73 -12.79 4.26 7.51
C TYR A 73 -12.65 5.35 8.59
N GLY A 74 -13.34 6.48 8.42
CA GLY A 74 -13.33 7.57 9.41
C GLY A 74 -13.78 7.11 10.80
N ALA A 75 -14.83 6.29 10.86
CA ALA A 75 -15.33 5.71 12.12
C ALA A 75 -14.34 4.71 12.73
N LEU A 76 -13.69 3.86 11.92
CA LEU A 76 -12.70 2.89 12.39
C LEU A 76 -11.46 3.58 12.99
N VAL A 77 -10.96 4.59 12.29
CA VAL A 77 -9.77 5.35 12.69
C VAL A 77 -10.01 6.25 13.90
N ALA A 78 -11.26 6.70 14.11
CA ALA A 78 -11.64 7.43 15.31
C ALA A 78 -11.75 6.53 16.56
N ARG A 79 -11.95 5.21 16.39
CA ARG A 79 -12.24 4.28 17.49
C ARG A 79 -11.07 3.38 17.89
N LEU A 80 -10.07 3.18 17.03
CA LEU A 80 -8.98 2.24 17.27
C LEU A 80 -7.63 2.96 17.44
N PRO A 81 -6.79 2.56 18.43
CA PRO A 81 -5.41 3.00 18.52
C PRO A 81 -4.66 2.59 17.25
N ARG A 82 -4.12 3.57 16.53
CA ARG A 82 -3.66 3.41 15.14
C ARG A 82 -2.46 2.49 14.99
N GLU A 83 -1.64 2.39 16.03
CA GLU A 83 -0.50 1.45 16.15
C GLU A 83 -0.92 -0.01 15.93
N ARG A 84 -2.07 -0.43 16.48
CA ARG A 84 -2.58 -1.80 16.28
C ARG A 84 -3.44 -1.93 15.03
N PHE A 85 -3.97 -0.82 14.53
CA PHE A 85 -4.87 -0.81 13.39
C PHE A 85 -4.14 -1.15 12.08
N ILE A 86 -2.94 -0.61 11.86
CA ILE A 86 -2.21 -0.77 10.59
C ILE A 86 -1.87 -2.25 10.32
N PRO A 87 -1.21 -2.99 11.23
CA PRO A 87 -0.85 -4.38 10.97
C PRO A 87 -2.10 -5.25 10.78
N VAL A 88 -3.16 -5.04 11.56
CA VAL A 88 -4.42 -5.79 11.46
C VAL A 88 -5.08 -5.59 10.11
N VAL A 89 -5.19 -4.34 9.64
CA VAL A 89 -5.78 -4.03 8.34
C VAL A 89 -4.94 -4.61 7.20
N TYR A 90 -3.61 -4.57 7.33
CA TYR A 90 -2.71 -5.03 6.27
C TYR A 90 -2.70 -6.55 6.18
N HIS A 91 -2.69 -7.26 7.31
CA HIS A 91 -2.86 -8.71 7.33
C HIS A 91 -4.26 -9.13 6.84
N PHE A 92 -5.31 -8.36 7.14
CA PHE A 92 -6.62 -8.58 6.52
C PHE A 92 -6.52 -8.51 4.99
N PHE A 93 -5.88 -7.48 4.43
CA PHE A 93 -5.69 -7.39 2.98
C PHE A 93 -4.81 -8.52 2.42
N VAL A 94 -3.75 -8.94 3.13
CA VAL A 94 -2.92 -10.09 2.76
C VAL A 94 -3.72 -11.39 2.70
N ILE A 95 -4.55 -11.67 3.71
CA ILE A 95 -5.42 -12.86 3.74
C ILE A 95 -6.41 -12.82 2.56
N ASN A 96 -6.98 -11.65 2.28
CA ASN A 96 -7.87 -11.47 1.13
C ASN A 96 -7.13 -11.72 -0.21
N LEU A 97 -5.91 -11.19 -0.38
CA LEU A 97 -5.09 -11.46 -1.57
C LEU A 97 -4.76 -12.94 -1.72
N ALA A 98 -4.46 -13.63 -0.62
CA ALA A 98 -4.22 -15.07 -0.64
C ALA A 98 -5.48 -15.85 -1.04
N ALA A 99 -6.66 -15.44 -0.56
CA ALA A 99 -7.94 -16.01 -0.96
C ALA A 99 -8.24 -15.77 -2.45
N PHE A 100 -8.02 -14.54 -2.96
CA PHE A 100 -8.14 -14.24 -4.39
C PHE A 100 -7.18 -15.08 -5.22
N TRP A 101 -5.93 -15.20 -4.79
CA TRP A 101 -4.93 -16.03 -5.44
C TRP A 101 -5.37 -17.48 -5.54
N LEU A 102 -5.85 -18.06 -4.44
CA LEU A 102 -6.34 -19.44 -4.41
C LEU A 102 -7.55 -19.63 -5.33
N LEU A 103 -8.56 -18.76 -5.24
CA LEU A 103 -9.78 -18.85 -6.04
C LEU A 103 -9.50 -18.73 -7.55
N LEU A 104 -8.57 -17.83 -7.93
CA LEU A 104 -8.15 -17.68 -9.33
C LEU A 104 -7.31 -18.87 -9.81
N THR A 105 -6.43 -19.40 -8.97
CA THR A 105 -5.61 -20.58 -9.30
C THR A 105 -6.47 -21.83 -9.48
N LEU A 106 -7.50 -21.99 -8.64
CA LEU A 106 -8.47 -23.07 -8.73
C LEU A 106 -9.54 -22.84 -9.82
N HIS A 107 -9.51 -21.71 -10.54
CA HIS A 107 -10.47 -21.34 -11.59
C HIS A 107 -11.95 -21.35 -11.10
N ILE A 108 -12.18 -21.02 -9.83
CA ILE A 108 -13.53 -20.98 -9.25
C ILE A 108 -14.18 -19.64 -9.60
N ALA A 109 -15.24 -19.68 -10.41
CA ALA A 109 -16.03 -18.52 -10.83
C ALA A 109 -15.17 -17.31 -11.27
N PRO A 110 -14.23 -17.47 -12.22
CA PRO A 110 -13.16 -16.51 -12.49
C PRO A 110 -13.67 -15.12 -12.88
N VAL A 111 -14.81 -15.04 -13.58
CA VAL A 111 -15.45 -13.77 -13.95
C VAL A 111 -16.01 -13.02 -12.74
N LEU A 112 -16.65 -13.72 -11.80
CA LEU A 112 -17.17 -13.09 -10.59
C LEU A 112 -16.03 -12.63 -9.70
N ILE A 113 -15.02 -13.48 -9.51
CA ILE A 113 -13.83 -13.15 -8.72
C ILE A 113 -13.08 -11.95 -9.30
N ALA A 114 -12.90 -11.89 -10.62
CA ALA A 114 -12.33 -10.74 -11.31
C ALA A 114 -13.11 -9.43 -11.06
N ARG A 115 -14.45 -9.48 -11.07
CA ARG A 115 -15.32 -8.32 -10.79
C ARG A 115 -15.21 -7.85 -9.34
N VAL A 116 -15.24 -8.78 -8.39
CA VAL A 116 -15.08 -8.47 -6.96
C VAL A 116 -13.68 -7.91 -6.70
N PHE A 117 -12.64 -8.53 -7.29
CA PHE A 117 -11.26 -8.08 -7.20
C PHE A 117 -11.10 -6.65 -7.74
N PHE A 118 -11.80 -6.30 -8.83
CA PHE A 118 -11.78 -4.95 -9.39
C PHE A 118 -12.18 -3.88 -8.35
N VAL A 119 -13.32 -4.10 -7.70
CA VAL A 119 -13.84 -3.19 -6.67
C VAL A 119 -12.93 -3.23 -5.44
N TRP A 120 -12.52 -4.42 -5.03
CA TRP A 120 -11.68 -4.64 -3.85
C TRP A 120 -10.33 -3.91 -3.95
N VAL A 121 -9.64 -3.94 -5.09
CA VAL A 121 -8.36 -3.22 -5.26
C VAL A 121 -8.54 -1.70 -5.12
N SER A 122 -9.71 -1.19 -5.52
CA SER A 122 -10.03 0.24 -5.39
C SER A 122 -10.26 0.63 -3.93
N VAL A 123 -10.94 -0.22 -3.16
CA VAL A 123 -11.10 -0.06 -1.71
C VAL A 123 -9.75 -0.17 -1.02
N PHE A 124 -8.95 -1.18 -1.36
CA PHE A 124 -7.60 -1.36 -0.84
C PHE A 124 -6.75 -0.10 -1.03
N ASN A 125 -6.75 0.50 -2.22
CA ASN A 125 -6.01 1.73 -2.48
C ASN A 125 -6.46 2.89 -1.57
N LEU A 126 -7.77 3.09 -1.42
CA LEU A 126 -8.31 4.13 -0.55
C LEU A 126 -7.82 3.92 0.89
N PHE A 127 -7.96 2.70 1.42
CA PHE A 127 -7.52 2.36 2.77
C PHE A 127 -6.00 2.51 2.92
N ALA A 128 -5.21 1.94 2.01
CA ALA A 128 -3.75 2.01 2.03
C ALA A 128 -3.25 3.45 2.12
N VAL A 129 -3.72 4.33 1.22
CA VAL A 129 -3.31 5.73 1.18
C VAL A 129 -3.80 6.48 2.43
N ALA A 130 -5.05 6.28 2.83
CA ALA A 130 -5.60 6.97 3.99
C ALA A 130 -4.91 6.56 5.29
N VAL A 131 -4.71 5.26 5.52
CA VAL A 131 -4.03 4.69 6.70
C VAL A 131 -2.60 5.22 6.76
N PHE A 132 -1.90 5.21 5.63
CA PHE A 132 -0.54 5.72 5.51
C PHE A 132 -0.44 7.18 5.97
N TRP A 133 -1.22 8.08 5.35
CA TRP A 133 -1.14 9.51 5.65
C TRP A 133 -1.64 9.84 7.05
N SER A 134 -2.62 9.09 7.54
CA SER A 134 -3.10 9.22 8.93
C SER A 134 -1.98 8.91 9.91
N PHE A 135 -1.27 7.80 9.70
CA PHE A 135 -0.13 7.41 10.54
C PHE A 135 1.03 8.41 10.47
N MET A 136 1.35 8.94 9.28
CA MET A 136 2.37 9.98 9.14
C MET A 136 2.01 11.27 9.87
N ALA A 137 0.73 11.66 9.84
CA ALA A 137 0.24 12.86 10.53
C ALA A 137 0.27 12.71 12.06
N ASP A 138 0.11 11.49 12.58
CA ASP A 138 0.23 11.22 14.01
C ASP A 138 1.68 11.15 14.48
N LEU A 139 2.59 10.69 13.60
CA LEU A 139 4.00 10.49 13.92
C LEU A 139 4.83 11.78 13.86
N PHE A 140 4.55 12.64 12.89
CA PHE A 140 5.34 13.84 12.62
C PHE A 140 4.60 15.11 13.04
N THR A 141 5.32 16.01 13.71
CA THR A 141 4.80 17.35 14.00
C THR A 141 4.61 18.16 12.72
N SER A 142 3.82 19.25 12.79
CA SER A 142 3.58 20.12 11.64
C SER A 142 4.88 20.69 11.02
N GLU A 143 5.90 20.97 11.83
CA GLU A 143 7.21 21.43 11.33
C GLU A 143 8.01 20.33 10.62
N GLN A 144 8.01 19.12 11.18
CA GLN A 144 8.67 17.95 10.56
C GLN A 144 7.97 17.57 9.25
N GLY A 145 6.64 17.59 9.23
CA GLY A 145 5.83 17.25 8.05
C GLY A 145 6.17 18.11 6.83
N LYS A 146 6.32 19.43 7.00
CA LYS A 146 6.69 20.36 5.91
C LYS A 146 8.01 19.99 5.22
N ARG A 147 8.93 19.35 5.94
CA ARG A 147 10.28 19.01 5.46
C ARG A 147 10.37 17.57 4.96
N LEU A 148 9.69 16.64 5.65
CA LEU A 148 9.83 15.20 5.42
C LEU A 148 8.78 14.65 4.46
N PHE A 149 7.59 15.24 4.36
CA PHE A 149 6.51 14.69 3.52
C PHE A 149 6.86 14.71 2.03
N GLY A 150 7.67 15.68 1.58
CA GLY A 150 8.19 15.69 0.22
C GLY A 150 9.09 14.49 -0.08
N PHE A 151 10.01 14.18 0.84
CA PHE A 151 10.89 13.01 0.72
C PHE A 151 10.10 11.69 0.82
N ILE A 152 9.20 11.59 1.79
CA ILE A 152 8.34 10.41 1.96
C ILE A 152 7.46 10.19 0.72
N GLY A 153 6.86 11.26 0.19
CA GLY A 153 6.06 11.22 -1.03
C GLY A 153 6.85 10.73 -2.25
N ALA A 154 8.13 11.09 -2.35
CA ALA A 154 9.01 10.57 -3.41
C ALA A 154 9.14 9.04 -3.36
N GLY A 155 9.06 8.43 -2.17
CA GLY A 155 9.02 6.96 -2.02
C GLY A 155 7.78 6.35 -2.66
N GLY A 156 6.62 6.98 -2.50
CA GLY A 156 5.38 6.57 -3.16
C GLY A 156 5.47 6.68 -4.68
N THR A 157 6.06 7.76 -5.20
CA THR A 157 6.30 7.91 -6.65
C THR A 157 7.25 6.84 -7.17
N ALA A 158 8.36 6.57 -6.48
CA ALA A 158 9.29 5.51 -6.86
C ALA A 158 8.61 4.12 -6.84
N GLY A 159 7.79 3.84 -5.83
CA GLY A 159 7.00 2.61 -5.74
C GLY A 159 5.98 2.50 -6.87
N GLY A 160 5.32 3.60 -7.22
CA GLY A 160 4.35 3.64 -8.32
C GLY A 160 4.96 3.52 -9.71
N LEU A 161 6.23 3.89 -9.88
CA LEU A 161 6.99 3.63 -11.10
C LEU A 161 7.51 2.19 -11.15
N LEU A 162 7.97 1.64 -10.03
CA LEU A 162 8.49 0.27 -9.99
C LEU A 162 7.40 -0.80 -10.03
N GLY A 163 6.24 -0.57 -9.43
CA GLY A 163 5.14 -1.54 -9.41
C GLY A 163 4.74 -2.07 -10.80
N PRO A 164 4.45 -1.21 -11.79
CA PRO A 164 4.10 -1.65 -13.14
C PRO A 164 5.27 -2.32 -13.85
N VAL A 165 6.51 -1.88 -13.61
CA VAL A 165 7.71 -2.54 -14.16
C VAL A 165 7.82 -3.96 -13.65
N ILE A 166 7.60 -4.18 -12.35
CA ILE A 166 7.59 -5.51 -11.73
C ILE A 166 6.48 -6.36 -12.36
N THR A 167 5.27 -5.81 -12.56
CA THR A 167 4.20 -6.51 -13.28
C THR A 167 4.62 -6.90 -14.69
N ILE A 168 5.22 -6.01 -15.47
CA ILE A 168 5.65 -6.30 -16.85
C ILE A 168 6.67 -7.44 -16.86
N VAL A 169 7.69 -7.36 -16.01
CA VAL A 169 8.78 -8.34 -15.96
C VAL A 169 8.31 -9.70 -15.41
N LEU A 170 7.45 -9.70 -14.39
CA LEU A 170 7.04 -10.93 -13.70
C LEU A 170 5.75 -11.56 -14.22
N SER A 171 4.91 -10.82 -14.94
CA SER A 171 3.63 -11.35 -15.48
C SER A 171 3.84 -12.47 -16.49
N VAL A 172 4.89 -12.41 -17.31
CA VAL A 172 5.23 -13.43 -18.30
C VAL A 172 5.74 -14.73 -17.64
N PRO A 173 6.75 -14.69 -16.74
CA PRO A 173 7.28 -15.92 -16.14
C PRO A 173 6.38 -16.51 -15.04
N LEU A 174 5.73 -15.67 -14.22
CA LEU A 174 4.94 -16.15 -13.07
C LEU A 174 3.45 -16.30 -13.39
N GLY A 175 2.95 -15.62 -14.41
CA GLY A 175 1.54 -15.57 -14.74
C GLY A 175 0.75 -14.57 -13.87
N PRO A 176 -0.44 -14.13 -14.32
CA PRO A 176 -1.19 -13.04 -13.70
C PRO A 176 -1.62 -13.30 -12.26
N ALA A 177 -2.00 -14.55 -11.93
CA ALA A 177 -2.41 -14.90 -10.57
C ALA A 177 -1.25 -14.75 -9.57
N ASN A 178 -0.05 -15.22 -9.91
CA ASN A 178 1.09 -15.21 -9.00
C ASN A 178 1.65 -13.80 -8.71
N LEU A 179 1.24 -12.77 -9.47
CA LEU A 179 1.51 -11.38 -9.11
C LEU A 179 0.83 -10.96 -7.80
N LEU A 180 -0.25 -11.64 -7.40
CA LEU A 180 -0.87 -11.45 -6.09
C LEU A 180 0.11 -11.79 -4.96
N ILE A 181 0.97 -12.80 -5.15
CA ILE A 181 2.01 -13.16 -4.18
C ILE A 181 3.05 -12.04 -4.07
N VAL A 182 3.44 -11.43 -5.19
CA VAL A 182 4.36 -10.29 -5.19
C VAL A 182 3.77 -9.12 -4.38
N ALA A 183 2.49 -8.82 -4.58
CA ALA A 183 1.79 -7.79 -3.79
C ALA A 183 1.70 -8.14 -2.30
N ILE A 184 1.47 -9.42 -1.95
CA ILE A 184 1.51 -9.92 -0.57
C ILE A 184 2.89 -9.65 0.06
N VAL A 185 3.97 -9.99 -0.64
CA VAL A 185 5.35 -9.75 -0.16
C VAL A 185 5.59 -8.26 0.09
N PHE A 186 5.15 -7.39 -0.81
CA PHE A 186 5.27 -5.94 -0.62
C PHE A 186 4.45 -5.43 0.58
N LEU A 187 3.25 -5.97 0.80
CA LEU A 187 2.43 -5.63 1.98
C LEU A 187 3.08 -6.09 3.28
N GLU A 188 3.66 -7.29 3.32
CA GLU A 188 4.39 -7.79 4.49
C GLU A 188 5.66 -6.97 4.76
N ILE A 189 6.38 -6.55 3.71
CA ILE A 189 7.48 -5.58 3.84
C ILE A 189 6.97 -4.26 4.44
N ALA A 190 5.81 -3.77 3.99
CA ALA A 190 5.22 -2.56 4.53
C ALA A 190 4.87 -2.70 6.03
N VAL A 191 4.29 -3.83 6.45
CA VAL A 191 4.04 -4.14 7.87
C VAL A 191 5.34 -4.17 8.67
N PHE A 192 6.38 -4.82 8.14
CA PHE A 192 7.70 -4.85 8.77
C PHE A 192 8.29 -3.44 8.94
N CYS A 193 8.16 -2.56 7.93
CA CYS A 193 8.61 -1.18 8.01
C CYS A 193 7.86 -0.40 9.12
N VAL A 194 6.55 -0.60 9.25
CA VAL A 194 5.74 0.03 10.32
C VAL A 194 6.23 -0.42 11.69
N TYR A 195 6.44 -1.72 11.89
CA TYR A 195 6.94 -2.25 13.16
C TYR A 195 8.33 -1.71 13.53
N ARG A 196 9.21 -1.55 12.54
CA ARG A 196 10.54 -0.95 12.73
C ARG A 196 10.45 0.55 13.04
N LEU A 197 9.50 1.25 12.42
CA LEU A 197 9.25 2.66 12.63
C LEU A 197 8.77 2.94 14.06
N GLU A 198 7.78 2.18 14.55
CA GLU A 198 7.30 2.27 15.94
C GLU A 198 8.43 2.04 16.95
N ARG A 199 9.27 1.02 16.73
CA ARG A 199 10.45 0.77 17.57
C ARG A 199 11.49 1.88 17.53
N SER A 200 11.65 2.56 16.40
CA SER A 200 12.62 3.65 16.28
C SER A 200 12.18 4.93 17.00
N VAL A 201 10.87 5.12 17.16
CA VAL A 201 10.29 6.26 17.90
C VAL A 201 10.13 5.93 19.39
N GLY A 202 9.86 4.67 19.73
CA GLY A 202 9.70 4.17 21.10
C GLY A 202 10.99 3.93 21.88
N THR A 203 12.09 4.66 21.63
CA THR A 203 13.23 4.67 22.55
C THR A 203 13.08 5.86 23.50
N PRO A 204 12.60 5.67 24.74
CA PRO A 204 12.73 6.73 25.74
C PRO A 204 14.22 7.04 25.86
N GLN A 205 14.57 8.32 25.70
CA GLN A 205 15.84 8.84 26.17
C GLN A 205 15.80 8.73 27.70
N GLY A 206 16.34 7.63 28.22
CA GLY A 206 16.67 7.43 29.62
C GLY A 206 18.17 7.27 29.75
#